data_AF-A0AA34Z3B6-F1
#
_entry.id   AF-A0AA34Z3B6-F1
#
_cell.length_a   1.000
_cell.length_b   1.000
_cell.length_c   1.000
_cell.angle_alpha   90.00
_cell.angle_beta   90.00
_cell.angle_gamma   90.00
#
_symmetry.space_group_name_H-M   'P 1'
#
loop_
_entity.id
_entity.type
_entity.pdbx_description
1 polymer ?
#
loop_
_entity_poly.entity_id
_entity_poly.type
_entity_poly.pdbx_seq_one_letter_code
_entity_poly.pdbx_strand_id
1 'polypeptide(L)' 'MTESEFYKKYPTKDFELNRVHSKESGFQDSIEEITYDVVDKHSDEVVARVKRTEVTNRGSESTIFWE' A
#
# COMPACT_ATOMS: atom_id res chain seq x y z
N MET A 1 -4.19 -0.88 -8.84
CA MET A 1 -4.97 0.37 -8.81
C MET A 1 -4.07 1.53 -8.41
N THR A 2 -4.41 2.77 -8.77
CA THR A 2 -3.66 3.97 -8.35
C THR A 2 -4.00 4.31 -6.89
N GLU A 3 -3.15 5.11 -6.25
CA GLU A 3 -3.36 5.57 -4.89
C GLU A 3 -4.71 6.29 -4.69
N SER A 4 -5.10 7.13 -5.65
CA SER A 4 -6.39 7.84 -5.57
C SER A 4 -7.59 6.90 -5.66
N GLU A 5 -7.54 5.86 -6.50
CA GLU A 5 -8.62 4.86 -6.59
C GLU A 5 -8.68 4.00 -5.33
N PHE A 6 -7.53 3.67 -4.74
CA PHE A 6 -7.46 2.98 -3.46
C PHE A 6 -8.15 3.77 -2.34
N TYR A 7 -7.82 5.06 -2.17
CA TYR A 7 -8.43 5.89 -1.12
C TYR A 7 -9.88 6.27 -1.39
N LYS A 8 -10.36 6.19 -2.64
CA LYS A 8 -11.81 6.27 -2.92
C LYS A 8 -12.55 5.03 -2.44
N LYS A 9 -11.95 3.84 -2.60
CA LYS A 9 -12.55 2.57 -2.17
C LYS A 9 -12.43 2.37 -0.66
N TYR A 10 -11.31 2.75 -0.08
CA TYR A 10 -10.99 2.63 1.34
C TYR A 10 -10.56 3.98 1.93
N PRO A 11 -11.52 4.90 2.18
CA PRO A 11 -11.21 6.19 2.79
C PRO A 11 -10.59 6.03 4.18
N THR A 12 -9.50 6.75 4.45
CA THR A 12 -8.76 6.69 5.73
C THR A 12 -9.57 7.15 6.95
N LYS A 13 -10.71 7.80 6.71
CA LYS A 13 -11.68 8.16 7.75
C LYS A 13 -12.36 6.93 8.34
N ASP A 14 -12.76 6.00 7.50
CA ASP A 14 -13.54 4.81 7.86
C ASP A 14 -12.67 3.56 7.99
N PHE A 15 -11.55 3.51 7.27
CA PHE A 15 -10.63 2.37 7.24
C PHE A 15 -9.24 2.72 7.78
N GLU A 16 -8.60 1.76 8.43
CA GLU A 16 -7.22 1.82 8.89
C GLU A 16 -6.34 0.85 8.10
N LEU A 17 -5.08 1.22 7.87
CA LEU A 17 -4.10 0.37 7.21
C LEU A 17 -3.11 -0.16 8.23
N ASN A 18 -3.22 -1.45 8.56
CA ASN A 18 -2.29 -2.12 9.45
C ASN A 18 -1.19 -2.79 8.64
N ARG A 19 0.07 -2.36 8.84
CA ARG A 19 1.23 -2.92 8.15
C ARG A 19 1.49 -4.34 8.64
N VAL A 20 1.31 -5.33 7.78
CA VAL A 20 1.50 -6.76 8.10
C VAL A 20 2.92 -7.21 7.76
N HIS A 21 3.39 -6.82 6.58
CA HIS A 21 4.66 -7.29 6.06
C HIS A 21 5.29 -6.21 5.21
N SER A 22 6.62 -6.18 5.18
CA SER A 22 7.36 -5.36 4.24
C SER A 22 8.58 -6.09 3.76
N LYS A 23 8.81 -5.97 2.46
CA LYS A 23 9.97 -6.49 1.77
C LYS A 23 10.54 -5.36 0.94
N GLU A 24 11.78 -5.03 1.22
CA GLU A 24 12.57 -4.12 0.38
C GLU A 24 13.52 -4.98 -0.45
N SER A 25 13.67 -4.65 -1.74
CA SER A 25 14.60 -5.34 -2.63
C SER A 25 15.17 -4.34 -3.64
N GLY A 26 16.48 -4.13 -3.64
CA GLY A 26 17.14 -3.25 -4.61
C GLY A 26 18.67 -3.23 -4.52
N PHE A 27 19.34 -3.44 -5.66
CA PHE A 27 20.79 -3.24 -5.84
C PHE A 27 21.10 -2.05 -6.78
N GLN A 28 20.12 -1.62 -7.59
CA GLN A 28 20.26 -0.53 -8.58
C GLN A 28 18.97 0.31 -8.72
N ASP A 29 17.82 -0.35 -8.69
CA ASP A 29 16.48 0.22 -8.51
C ASP A 29 15.90 -0.30 -7.18
N SER A 30 15.27 0.57 -6.41
CA SER A 30 14.69 0.21 -5.11
C SER A 30 13.22 -0.11 -5.28
N ILE A 31 12.85 -1.36 -4.99
CA ILE A 31 11.46 -1.81 -4.96
C ILE A 31 11.09 -2.07 -3.51
N GLU A 32 10.10 -1.33 -3.01
CA GLU A 32 9.51 -1.52 -1.69
C GLU A 32 8.12 -2.13 -1.84
N GLU A 33 7.94 -3.36 -1.39
CA GLU A 33 6.65 -4.04 -1.30
C GLU A 33 6.18 -4.05 0.16
N ILE A 34 5.07 -3.38 0.45
CA ILE A 34 4.47 -3.35 1.79
C ILE A 34 3.06 -3.90 1.72
N THR A 35 2.77 -4.92 2.51
CA THR A 35 1.43 -5.49 2.65
C THR A 35 0.71 -4.85 3.83
N TYR A 36 -0.51 -4.39 3.60
CA TYR A 36 -1.39 -3.79 4.58
C TYR A 36 -2.69 -4.58 4.68
N ASP A 37 -3.17 -4.77 5.91
CA ASP A 37 -4.55 -5.18 6.17
C ASP A 37 -5.39 -3.91 6.30
N VAL A 38 -6.44 -3.83 5.50
CA VAL A 38 -7.47 -2.80 5.58
C VAL A 38 -8.45 -3.22 6.66
N VAL A 39 -8.47 -2.49 7.76
CA VAL A 39 -9.34 -2.73 8.91
C VAL A 39 -10.47 -1.70 8.91
N ASP A 40 -11.71 -2.17 9.01
CA ASP A 40 -12.86 -1.29 9.21
C ASP A 40 -12.86 -0.76 10.64
N LYS A 41 -12.79 0.56 10.83
CA LYS A 41 -12.69 1.16 12.17
C LYS A 41 -13.98 1.02 13.00
N HIS A 42 -15.11 0.76 12.35
CA HIS A 42 -16.38 0.57 13.06
C HIS A 42 -16.50 -0.84 13.65
N SER A 43 -16.02 -1.84 12.92
CA SER A 43 -16.18 -3.26 13.25
C SER A 43 -14.91 -3.90 13.81
N ASP A 44 -13.76 -3.23 13.67
CA ASP A 44 -12.41 -3.74 13.98
C ASP A 44 -12.04 -5.00 13.17
N GLU A 45 -12.71 -5.22 12.04
CA GLU A 45 -12.53 -6.40 11.20
C GLU A 45 -11.64 -6.10 9.98
N VAL A 46 -10.79 -7.06 9.62
CA VAL A 46 -9.99 -7.00 8.39
C VAL A 46 -10.90 -7.25 7.19
N VAL A 47 -11.17 -6.22 6.41
CA VAL A 47 -12.05 -6.29 5.23
C VAL A 47 -11.30 -6.61 3.95
N ALA A 48 -10.00 -6.33 3.89
CA ALA A 48 -9.15 -6.64 2.74
C ALA A 48 -7.68 -6.69 3.14
N ARG A 49 -6.87 -7.39 2.35
CA ARG A 49 -5.42 -7.31 2.38
C ARG A 49 -4.95 -6.75 1.06
N VAL A 50 -4.16 -5.68 1.11
CA VAL A 50 -3.65 -4.97 -0.06
C VAL A 50 -2.14 -4.87 -0.02
N LYS A 51 -1.52 -4.81 -1.18
CA LYS A 51 -0.08 -4.62 -1.32
C LYS A 51 0.20 -3.26 -1.95
N ARG A 52 0.99 -2.44 -1.28
CA ARG A 52 1.61 -1.24 -1.83
C ARG A 52 2.98 -1.61 -2.38
N THR A 53 3.19 -1.40 -3.66
CA THR A 53 4.49 -1.57 -4.32
C THR A 53 4.97 -0.19 -4.77
N GLU A 54 6.08 0.27 -4.20
CA GLU A 54 6.74 1.50 -4.60
C GLU A 54 8.00 1.15 -5.39
N VAL A 55 8.06 1.60 -6.64
CA VAL A 55 9.20 1.39 -7.53
C VAL A 55 9.92 2.71 -7.69
N THR A 56 11.14 2.79 -7.16
CA THR A 56 12.02 3.96 -7.25
C THR A 56 13.17 3.66 -8.21
N ASN A 57 13.10 4.27 -9.40
CA ASN A 57 14.18 4.21 -10.39
C ASN A 57 15.19 5.34 -10.13
N ARG A 58 16.49 5.06 -10.30
CA ARG A 58 17.53 6.09 -10.14
C ARG A 58 17.32 7.27 -11.11
N GLY A 59 16.90 8.42 -10.58
CA GLY A 59 16.74 9.67 -11.32
C GLY A 59 15.34 9.93 -11.89
N SER A 60 14.31 9.21 -11.45
CA SER A 60 12.90 9.44 -11.84
C SER A 60 11.96 9.41 -10.63
N GLU A 61 10.74 9.93 -10.82
CA GLU A 61 9.68 9.89 -9.80
C GLU A 61 9.32 8.45 -9.45
N SER A 62 9.15 8.18 -8.15
CA SER A 62 8.70 6.89 -7.65
C SER A 62 7.28 6.61 -8.12
N THR A 63 7.03 5.41 -8.62
CA THR A 63 5.67 5.00 -9.00
C THR A 63 5.09 4.07 -7.95
N ILE A 64 3.91 4.42 -7.43
CA ILE A 64 3.20 3.65 -6.40
C ILE A 64 2.05 2.88 -7.03
N PHE A 65 2.01 1.58 -6.76
CA PHE A 65 0.95 0.67 -7.17
C PHE A 65 0.29 0.04 -5.95
N TRP A 66 -1.03 -0.10 -6.00
CA TRP A 66 -1.81 -0.84 -5.00
C TRP A 66 -2.43 -2.08 -5.64
N GLU A 67 -2.24 -3.26 -5.06
CA GLU A 67 -2.77 -4.54 -5.54
C GLU A 67 -3.62 -5.24 -4.47
#